data_AF-A0A834L3W6-F1
#
_entry.id   AF-A0A834L3W6-F1
#
_cell.length_a   1.000
_cell.length_b   1.000
_cell.length_c   1.000
_cell.angle_alpha   90.00
_cell.angle_beta   90.00
_cell.angle_gamma   90.00
#
_symmetry.space_group_name_H-M   'P 1'
#
loop_
_entity.id
_entity.type
_entity.pdbx_description
1 polymer ?
#
loop_
_entity_poly.entity_id
_entity_poly.type
_entity_poly.pdbx_seq_one_letter_code
_entity_poly.pdbx_strand_id
1 'polypeptide(L)'
;MAEELARLIKDVVDASLKEIRKKLDETQAQFWENQDNINLLKDQVQIFKDGKLAKILTKEAEEATTSRNNAPNDTPPNNAPKISPMEDAVKKIIEEHVAPLKAEVDCLHHEHMIQSIDLLRLRIEIQTLMEAHREEGAEEEEEDAQ
;
A
#
# COMPACT_ATOMS: atom_id res chain seq x y z
N MET A 1 -24.02 46.98 -1.36
CA MET A 1 -24.27 45.91 -2.35
C MET A 1 -22.98 45.19 -2.75
N ALA A 2 -21.92 45.89 -3.20
CA ALA A 2 -20.64 45.25 -3.52
C ALA A 2 -19.96 44.60 -2.29
N GLU A 3 -19.89 45.31 -1.15
CA GLU A 3 -19.28 44.79 0.09
C GLU A 3 -20.00 43.56 0.68
N GLU A 4 -21.33 43.48 0.55
CA GLU A 4 -22.10 42.32 1.00
C GLU A 4 -21.85 41.10 0.12
N LEU A 5 -21.64 41.31 -1.19
CA LEU A 5 -21.30 40.25 -2.13
C LEU A 5 -19.87 39.72 -1.88
N ALA A 6 -18.89 40.61 -1.67
CA ALA A 6 -17.52 40.24 -1.32
C ALA A 6 -17.46 39.45 -0.01
N ARG A 7 -18.22 39.88 1.01
CA ARG A 7 -18.33 39.16 2.28
C ARG A 7 -18.94 37.77 2.12
N LEU A 8 -19.98 37.64 1.30
CA LEU A 8 -20.61 36.35 1.02
C LEU A 8 -19.68 35.40 0.28
N ILE A 9 -18.92 35.90 -0.71
CA ILE A 9 -17.91 35.12 -1.45
C ILE A 9 -16.85 34.61 -0.48
N LYS A 10 -16.31 35.48 0.36
CA LYS A 10 -15.31 35.12 1.38
C LYS A 10 -15.81 34.05 2.35
N ASP A 11 -17.02 34.19 2.88
CA ASP A 11 -17.60 33.22 3.81
C ASP A 11 -17.79 31.83 3.15
N VAL A 12 -18.16 31.80 1.86
CA VAL A 12 -18.29 30.56 1.08
C VAL A 12 -16.92 29.92 0.81
N VAL A 13 -15.90 30.72 0.45
CA VAL A 13 -14.53 30.24 0.22
C VAL A 13 -13.94 29.69 1.52
N ASP A 14 -14.09 30.40 2.64
CA ASP A 14 -13.58 29.96 3.95
C ASP A 14 -14.26 28.66 4.42
N ALA A 15 -15.58 28.54 4.24
CA ALA A 15 -16.31 27.32 4.54
C ALA A 15 -15.84 26.14 3.66
N SER A 16 -15.65 26.38 2.36
CA SER A 16 -15.18 25.37 1.41
C SER A 16 -13.76 24.92 1.73
N LEU A 17 -12.84 25.86 2.03
CA LEU A 17 -11.47 25.55 2.44
C LEU A 17 -11.44 24.73 3.72
N LYS A 18 -12.29 25.03 4.70
CA LYS A 18 -12.39 24.24 5.94
C LYS A 18 -12.84 22.82 5.67
N GLU A 19 -13.82 22.62 4.79
CA GLU A 19 -14.29 21.28 4.41
C GLU A 19 -13.20 20.49 3.65
N ILE A 20 -12.55 21.13 2.68
CA ILE A 20 -11.49 20.50 1.88
C ILE A 20 -10.30 20.12 2.77
N ARG A 21 -9.90 20.96 3.72
CA ARG A 21 -8.86 20.64 4.71
C ARG A 21 -9.24 19.46 5.59
N LYS A 22 -10.49 19.39 6.03
CA LYS A 22 -10.99 18.25 6.80
C LYS A 22 -10.89 16.94 6.00
N LYS A 23 -11.28 16.96 4.72
CA LYS A 23 -11.12 15.81 3.82
C LYS A 23 -9.65 15.45 3.62
N LEU A 24 -8.77 16.44 3.47
CA LEU A 24 -7.32 16.22 3.37
C LEU A 24 -6.78 15.49 4.60
N ASP A 25 -7.14 15.93 5.81
CA ASP A 25 -6.70 15.28 7.05
C ASP A 25 -7.22 13.84 7.17
N GLU A 26 -8.49 13.61 6.83
CA GLU A 26 -9.11 12.27 6.82
C GLU A 26 -8.44 11.33 5.82
N THR A 27 -8.20 11.79 4.58
CA THR A 27 -7.52 11.00 3.56
C THR A 27 -6.05 10.75 3.91
N GLN A 28 -5.36 11.72 4.52
CA GLN A 28 -3.98 11.50 5.00
C GLN A 28 -3.93 10.44 6.09
N ALA A 29 -4.88 10.46 7.04
CA ALA A 29 -4.94 9.44 8.09
C ALA A 29 -5.11 8.03 7.50
N GLN A 30 -6.06 7.87 6.56
CA GLN A 30 -6.29 6.59 5.89
C GLN A 30 -5.10 6.13 5.05
N PHE A 31 -4.41 7.08 4.40
CA PHE A 31 -3.20 6.79 3.62
C PHE A 31 -2.09 6.19 4.50
N TRP A 32 -1.82 6.79 5.65
CA TRP A 32 -0.80 6.29 6.57
C TRP A 32 -1.20 4.96 7.21
N GLU A 33 -2.46 4.79 7.59
CA GLU A 33 -2.99 3.51 8.10
C GLU A 33 -2.84 2.39 7.06
N ASN A 34 -3.19 2.66 5.80
CA ASN A 34 -3.02 1.69 4.71
C ASN A 34 -1.54 1.39 4.43
N GLN A 35 -0.67 2.38 4.50
CA GLN A 35 0.78 2.20 4.34
C GLN A 35 1.36 1.31 5.45
N ASP A 36 0.89 1.45 6.69
CA ASP A 36 1.27 0.61 7.83
C ASP A 36 0.74 -0.83 7.66
N ASN A 37 -0.52 -1.00 7.22
CA ASN A 37 -1.10 -2.32 6.93
C ASN A 37 -0.34 -3.06 5.83
N ILE A 38 0.07 -2.35 4.77
CA ILE A 38 0.91 -2.91 3.70
C ILE A 38 2.25 -3.40 4.26
N ASN A 39 2.89 -2.61 5.12
CA ASN A 39 4.17 -2.98 5.72
C ASN A 39 4.02 -4.22 6.61
N LEU A 40 2.97 -4.26 7.43
CA LEU A 40 2.66 -5.42 8.27
C LEU A 40 2.41 -6.69 7.45
N LEU A 41 1.62 -6.62 6.39
CA LEU A 41 1.34 -7.77 5.53
C LEU A 41 2.60 -8.24 4.79
N LYS A 42 3.47 -7.32 4.35
CA LYS A 42 4.78 -7.67 3.77
C LYS A 42 5.64 -8.45 4.77
N ASP A 43 5.69 -8.00 6.02
CA ASP A 43 6.43 -8.68 7.08
C ASP A 43 5.85 -10.06 7.37
N GLN A 44 4.52 -10.19 7.43
CA GLN A 44 3.85 -11.49 7.59
C GLN A 44 4.14 -12.44 6.44
N VAL A 45 4.10 -11.97 5.18
CA VAL A 45 4.47 -12.76 4.00
C VAL A 45 5.93 -13.22 4.09
N GLN A 46 6.83 -12.35 4.56
CA GLN A 46 8.25 -12.69 4.70
C GLN A 46 8.48 -13.74 5.79
N ILE A 47 7.89 -13.55 6.98
CA ILE A 47 7.95 -14.53 8.08
C ILE A 47 7.34 -15.87 7.66
N PHE A 48 6.23 -15.83 6.92
CA PHE A 48 5.58 -17.04 6.44
C PHE A 48 6.46 -17.79 5.43
N LYS A 49 7.06 -17.07 4.48
CA LYS A 49 8.04 -17.64 3.54
C LYS A 49 9.20 -18.25 4.31
N ASP A 50 9.86 -17.49 5.17
CA ASP A 50 11.07 -17.97 5.86
C ASP A 50 10.75 -19.13 6.82
N GLY A 51 9.66 -19.04 7.57
CA GLY A 51 9.27 -20.04 8.56
C GLY A 51 8.70 -21.34 7.99
N LYS A 52 7.86 -21.30 6.94
CA LYS A 52 7.34 -22.52 6.32
C LYS A 52 8.33 -23.12 5.32
N LEU A 53 9.01 -22.29 4.53
CA LEU A 53 10.01 -22.81 3.59
C LEU A 53 11.15 -23.48 4.35
N ALA A 54 11.62 -22.91 5.46
CA ALA A 54 12.61 -23.56 6.32
C ALA A 54 12.11 -24.91 6.89
N LYS A 55 10.84 -25.01 7.29
CA LYS A 55 10.27 -26.28 7.80
C LYS A 55 10.14 -27.36 6.73
N ILE A 56 9.73 -27.02 5.51
CA ILE A 56 9.70 -27.96 4.37
C ILE A 56 11.12 -28.45 4.08
N LEU A 57 12.06 -27.51 3.93
CA LEU A 57 13.46 -27.80 3.65
C LEU A 57 14.09 -28.69 4.73
N THR A 58 13.79 -28.44 5.99
CA THR A 58 14.30 -29.23 7.13
C THR A 58 13.69 -30.63 7.16
N LYS A 59 12.37 -30.76 7.03
CA LYS A 59 11.67 -32.06 7.04
C LYS A 59 12.11 -32.95 5.88
N GLU A 60 12.30 -32.39 4.71
CA GLU A 60 12.78 -33.14 3.55
C GLU A 60 14.27 -33.50 3.64
N ALA A 61 15.10 -32.65 4.25
CA ALA A 61 16.48 -33.01 4.57
C ALA A 61 16.54 -34.18 5.58
N GLU A 62 15.65 -34.20 6.58
CA GLU A 62 15.49 -35.30 7.53
C GLU A 62 14.99 -36.59 6.85
N GLU A 63 14.02 -36.51 5.93
CA GLU A 63 13.51 -37.66 5.17
C GLU A 63 14.57 -38.22 4.21
N ALA A 64 15.33 -37.36 3.53
CA ALA A 64 16.43 -37.76 2.65
C ALA A 64 17.59 -38.41 3.42
N THR A 65 17.92 -37.93 4.62
CA THR A 65 18.96 -38.54 5.48
C THR A 65 18.51 -39.85 6.11
N THR A 66 17.25 -39.96 6.51
CA THR A 66 16.67 -41.21 7.08
C THR A 66 16.55 -42.32 6.03
N SER A 67 16.22 -41.96 4.78
CA SER A 67 16.19 -42.89 3.65
C SER A 67 17.60 -43.40 3.30
N ARG A 68 18.63 -42.56 3.43
CA ARG A 68 20.03 -42.90 3.15
C ARG A 68 20.67 -43.79 4.22
N ASN A 69 20.27 -43.68 5.48
CA ASN A 69 20.79 -44.49 6.60
C ASN A 69 20.18 -45.91 6.67
N ASN A 70 19.09 -46.18 5.94
CA ASN A 70 18.42 -47.49 5.88
C ASN A 70 18.58 -48.21 4.53
N ALA A 71 19.29 -47.61 3.57
CA ALA A 71 19.57 -48.24 2.29
C ALA A 71 20.74 -49.24 2.44
N PRO A 72 20.59 -50.52 2.02
CA PRO A 72 21.68 -51.49 2.04
C PRO A 72 22.84 -50.98 1.19
N ASN A 73 24.04 -51.10 1.75
CA ASN A 73 25.25 -50.39 1.34
C ASN A 73 25.87 -50.94 0.04
N ASP A 74 25.12 -51.05 -1.05
CA ASP A 74 25.61 -51.56 -2.34
C ASP A 74 24.82 -50.97 -3.53
N THR A 75 25.12 -49.73 -3.94
CA THR A 75 25.20 -49.34 -5.37
C THR A 75 25.75 -47.89 -5.55
N PRO A 76 26.58 -47.59 -6.59
CA PRO A 76 27.15 -46.26 -6.84
C PRO A 76 26.14 -45.25 -7.41
N PRO A 77 26.48 -43.95 -7.45
CA PRO A 77 25.52 -42.85 -7.49
C PRO A 77 24.98 -42.63 -8.90
N ASN A 78 23.75 -43.06 -9.16
CA ASN A 78 23.03 -42.56 -10.32
C ASN A 78 21.53 -42.57 -10.05
N ASN A 79 21.04 -41.44 -9.56
CA ASN A 79 19.78 -40.84 -9.96
C ASN A 79 19.63 -39.55 -9.14
N ALA A 80 19.61 -38.42 -9.84
CA ALA A 80 19.21 -37.15 -9.26
C ALA A 80 17.91 -37.34 -8.46
N PRO A 81 17.83 -36.89 -7.20
CA PRO A 81 16.56 -36.94 -6.47
C PRO A 81 15.53 -36.17 -7.29
N LYS A 82 14.41 -36.82 -7.64
CA LYS A 82 13.31 -36.14 -8.32
C LYS A 82 12.80 -35.05 -7.39
N ILE A 83 13.04 -33.81 -7.79
CA ILE A 83 12.64 -32.54 -7.14
C ILE A 83 11.10 -32.40 -7.06
N SER A 84 10.35 -33.29 -7.72
CA SER A 84 8.89 -33.25 -7.89
C SER A 84 8.06 -33.15 -6.59
N PRO A 85 8.31 -33.91 -5.51
CA PRO A 85 7.49 -33.80 -4.29
C PRO A 85 7.70 -32.48 -3.53
N MET A 86 8.94 -31.98 -3.56
CA MET A 86 9.35 -30.72 -2.97
C MET A 86 8.74 -29.53 -3.71
N GLU A 87 8.75 -29.58 -5.04
CA GLU A 87 8.09 -28.61 -5.90
C GLU A 87 6.58 -28.55 -5.64
N ASP A 88 5.92 -29.71 -5.49
CA ASP A 88 4.48 -29.80 -5.23
C ASP A 88 4.11 -29.26 -3.83
N ALA A 89 4.90 -29.57 -2.80
CA ALA A 89 4.68 -29.08 -1.44
C ALA A 89 4.88 -27.56 -1.33
N VAL A 90 5.94 -27.02 -1.96
CA VAL A 90 6.19 -25.58 -2.04
C VAL A 90 5.07 -24.89 -2.81
N LYS A 91 4.65 -25.45 -3.95
CA LYS A 91 3.57 -24.90 -4.77
C LYS A 91 2.25 -24.81 -4.00
N LYS A 92 1.87 -25.87 -3.28
CA LYS A 92 0.66 -25.88 -2.45
C LYS A 92 0.69 -24.80 -1.36
N ILE A 93 1.84 -24.58 -0.74
CA ILE A 93 1.99 -23.55 0.31
C ILE A 93 1.91 -22.14 -0.26
N ILE A 94 2.48 -21.93 -1.46
CA ILE A 94 2.35 -20.67 -2.19
C ILE A 94 0.87 -20.40 -2.52
N GLU A 95 0.16 -21.39 -3.06
CA GLU A 95 -1.25 -21.25 -3.46
C GLU A 95 -2.19 -21.02 -2.27
N GLU A 96 -2.04 -21.78 -1.18
CA GLU A 96 -2.97 -21.70 -0.05
C GLU A 96 -2.76 -20.47 0.84
N HIS A 97 -1.55 -19.91 0.89
CA HIS A 97 -1.21 -18.91 1.91
C HIS A 97 -0.52 -17.66 1.37
N VAL A 98 0.38 -17.78 0.39
CA VAL A 98 1.10 -16.62 -0.15
C VAL A 98 0.25 -15.88 -1.18
N ALA A 99 -0.52 -16.59 -2.01
CA ALA A 99 -1.36 -15.99 -3.03
C ALA A 99 -2.49 -15.10 -2.46
N PRO A 100 -3.23 -15.49 -1.40
CA PRO A 100 -4.22 -14.63 -0.76
C PRO A 100 -3.61 -13.36 -0.16
N LEU A 101 -2.50 -13.49 0.58
CA LEU A 101 -1.80 -12.34 1.17
C LEU A 101 -1.28 -11.38 0.09
N LYS A 102 -0.78 -11.91 -1.03
CA LYS A 102 -0.36 -11.08 -2.16
C LYS A 102 -1.54 -10.32 -2.76
N ALA A 103 -2.69 -10.96 -2.95
CA ALA A 103 -3.89 -10.30 -3.48
C ALA A 103 -4.37 -9.17 -2.55
N GLU A 104 -4.29 -9.37 -1.23
CA GLU A 104 -4.62 -8.35 -0.24
C GLU A 104 -3.65 -7.15 -0.28
N VAL A 105 -2.33 -7.42 -0.39
CA VAL A 105 -1.32 -6.37 -0.59
C VAL A 105 -1.57 -5.62 -1.89
N ASP A 106 -1.87 -6.30 -2.99
CA ASP A 106 -2.15 -5.67 -4.29
C ASP A 106 -3.41 -4.78 -4.21
N CYS A 107 -4.44 -5.20 -3.47
CA CYS A 107 -5.66 -4.42 -3.23
C CYS A 107 -5.36 -3.15 -2.41
N LEU A 108 -4.65 -3.29 -1.30
CA LEU A 108 -4.25 -2.14 -0.48
C LEU A 108 -3.33 -1.18 -1.23
N HIS A 109 -2.44 -1.69 -2.08
CA HIS A 109 -1.60 -0.85 -2.93
C HIS A 109 -2.42 -0.03 -3.92
N HIS A 110 -3.49 -0.62 -4.46
CA HIS A 110 -4.42 0.08 -5.34
C HIS A 110 -5.18 1.18 -4.59
N GLU A 111 -5.70 0.90 -3.40
CA GLU A 111 -6.35 1.89 -2.53
C GLU A 111 -5.41 3.05 -2.17
N HIS A 112 -4.16 2.73 -1.83
CA HIS A 112 -3.12 3.72 -1.52
C HIS A 112 -2.79 4.62 -2.73
N MET A 113 -2.79 4.08 -3.96
CA MET A 113 -2.65 4.89 -5.17
C MET A 113 -3.85 5.83 -5.39
N ILE A 114 -5.08 5.35 -5.18
CA ILE A 114 -6.29 6.18 -5.27
C ILE A 114 -6.22 7.33 -4.27
N GLN A 115 -5.88 7.03 -3.00
CA GLN A 115 -5.69 8.04 -1.96
C GLN A 115 -4.58 9.04 -2.32
N SER A 116 -3.48 8.60 -2.94
CA SER A 116 -2.42 9.50 -3.42
C SER A 116 -2.93 10.51 -4.46
N ILE A 117 -3.78 10.05 -5.37
CA ILE A 117 -4.41 10.90 -6.40
C ILE A 117 -5.37 11.90 -5.74
N ASP A 118 -6.19 11.45 -4.79
CA ASP A 118 -7.11 12.32 -4.07
C ASP A 118 -6.37 13.41 -3.27
N LEU A 119 -5.26 13.06 -2.61
CA LEU A 119 -4.40 14.02 -1.91
C LEU A 119 -3.83 15.09 -2.87
N LEU A 120 -3.37 14.69 -4.05
CA LEU A 120 -2.91 15.62 -5.07
C LEU A 120 -4.04 16.53 -5.56
N ARG A 121 -5.23 15.97 -5.79
CA ARG A 121 -6.41 16.73 -6.24
C ARG A 121 -6.84 17.77 -5.21
N LEU A 122 -6.98 17.38 -3.94
CA LEU A 122 -7.35 18.28 -2.85
C LEU A 122 -6.31 19.40 -2.66
N ARG A 123 -5.02 19.07 -2.82
CA ARG A 123 -3.95 20.08 -2.74
C ARG A 123 -4.04 21.11 -3.86
N ILE A 124 -4.32 20.68 -5.09
CA ILE A 124 -4.54 21.58 -6.23
C ILE A 124 -5.77 22.46 -5.97
N GLU A 125 -6.87 21.88 -5.49
CA GLU A 125 -8.10 22.64 -5.20
C GLU A 125 -7.87 23.73 -4.15
N ILE A 126 -7.11 23.44 -3.08
CA ILE A 126 -6.70 24.43 -2.09
C ILE A 126 -5.83 25.53 -2.73
N GLN A 127 -4.86 25.16 -3.57
CA GLN A 127 -3.99 26.13 -4.24
C GLN A 127 -4.78 27.06 -5.16
N THR A 128 -5.69 26.53 -5.96
CA THR A 128 -6.55 27.31 -6.85
C THR A 128 -7.45 28.27 -6.08
N LEU A 129 -8.08 27.82 -4.99
CA LEU A 129 -8.90 28.69 -4.14
C LEU A 129 -8.07 29.80 -3.47
N MET A 130 -6.85 29.49 -3.05
CA MET A 130 -5.94 30.48 -2.48
C MET A 130 -5.42 31.49 -3.51
N GLU A 131 -5.18 31.06 -4.75
CA GLU A 131 -4.77 31.94 -5.85
C GLU A 131 -5.92 32.87 -6.25
N ALA A 132 -7.14 32.35 -6.40
CA ALA A 132 -8.32 33.16 -6.68
C ALA A 132 -8.56 34.24 -5.62
N HIS A 133 -8.45 33.89 -4.33
CA HIS A 133 -8.58 34.85 -3.23
C HIS A 133 -7.41 35.86 -3.19
N ARG A 134 -6.22 35.50 -3.70
CA ARG A 134 -5.07 36.43 -3.77
C ARG A 134 -5.22 37.43 -4.91
N GLU A 135 -5.73 37.00 -6.06
CA GLU A 135 -5.98 37.87 -7.21
C GLU A 135 -7.10 38.89 -6.92
N GLU A 136 -8.22 38.47 -6.30
CA GLU A 136 -9.29 39.39 -5.89
C GLU A 136 -8.82 40.46 -4.89
N GLY A 137 -7.93 40.11 -3.95
CA GLY A 137 -7.37 41.06 -2.99
C GLY A 137 -6.31 42.01 -3.55
N ALA A 138 -5.73 41.70 -4.72
CA ALA A 138 -4.75 42.56 -5.39
C ALA A 138 -5.43 43.57 -6.35
N GLU A 139 -6.56 43.20 -6.95
CA GLU A 139 -7.35 44.09 -7.82
C GLU A 139 -8.07 45.20 -7.03
N GLU A 140 -8.53 44.92 -5.80
CA GLU A 140 -9.13 45.95 -4.92
C GLU A 140 -8.11 47.03 -4.47
N GLU A 141 -6.82 46.70 -4.33
CA GLU A 141 -5.77 47.68 -3.95
C GLU A 141 -5.35 48.60 -5.11
N GLU A 142 -5.54 48.20 -6.37
CA GLU A 142 -5.24 49.05 -7.54
C GLU A 142 -6.37 50.03 -7.90
N GLU A 143 -7.64 49.69 -7.62
CA GLU A 143 -8.78 50.61 -7.82
C GLU A 143 -8.83 51.74 -6.78
N ASP A 144 -8.44 51.49 -5.52
CA ASP A 144 -8.40 52.52 -4.46
C ASP A 144 -7.20 53.49 -4.58
N ALA A 145 -6.23 53.18 -5.45
CA ALA A 145 -5.01 53.97 -5.66
C ALA A 145 -5.04 54.91 -6.88
N GLN A 146 -6.10 54.88 -7.70
CA GLN A 146 -6.31 55.74 -8.89
C GLN A 146 -7.34 56.85 -8.65
#